data_AF-A0A0J6T5F6-F1
#
_entry.id   AF-A0A0J6T5F6-F1
#
_cell.length_a   1.000
_cell.length_b   1.000
_cell.length_c   1.000
_cell.angle_alpha   90.00
_cell.angle_beta   90.00
_cell.angle_gamma   90.00
#
_symmetry.space_group_name_H-M   'P 1'
#
loop_
_entity.id
_entity.type
_entity.pdbx_description
1 polymer ?
#
loop_
_entity_poly.entity_id
_entity_poly.type
_entity_poly.pdbx_seq_one_letter_code
_entity_poly.pdbx_strand_id
1 'polypeptide(L)'
;MSTAEPVPIGVLFCDVAGSTKLYREVGDAVALRVVDACLDLAADVVRAGGGRLVKTIGDEFMAVFDDVCAMCDAAIAVQRRFEEMAPSLEHVAAHRLQLRIGFHFGPVVRTTDDYFGTTVNMAARMTALAKGGQVITTGALADALPPARRAATRTLVGVHVKGAGEELRVAEVLWHRSTHQTTVFSLTLVAEQAVAVPELRLTHRGRRWIFDEGRQSVSLGREPSSDVLLDSEHASRRHATIERRGDKWVLVDHSTNGTFVMLFGGEEFCIRREELVLRDVGTLGLGQSVSRDRENGLDYALTLHGSAE
;
A
#
# COMPACT_ATOMS: atom_id res chain seq x y z
N MET A 1 29.79 -1.32 -35.32
CA MET A 1 28.39 -1.40 -34.84
C MET A 1 28.25 -0.34 -33.76
N SER A 2 27.41 0.67 -33.96
CA SER A 2 27.17 1.72 -32.97
C SER A 2 26.47 1.09 -31.78
N THR A 3 27.16 0.90 -30.66
CA THR A 3 26.54 0.48 -29.41
C THR A 3 25.68 1.64 -28.93
N ALA A 4 24.34 1.48 -28.93
CA ALA A 4 23.43 2.48 -28.40
C ALA A 4 23.80 2.75 -26.93
N GLU A 5 23.99 4.02 -26.57
CA GLU A 5 24.28 4.39 -25.18
C GLU A 5 23.11 4.01 -24.27
N PRO A 6 23.36 3.39 -23.10
CA PRO A 6 22.30 3.05 -22.17
C PRO A 6 21.59 4.31 -21.66
N VAL A 7 20.26 4.34 -21.77
CA VAL A 7 19.43 5.44 -21.27
C VAL A 7 18.64 5.01 -20.05
N PRO A 8 18.44 5.88 -19.03
CA PRO A 8 17.62 5.55 -17.88
C PRO A 8 16.14 5.49 -18.29
N ILE A 9 15.52 4.32 -18.12
CA ILE A 9 14.13 4.07 -18.47
C ILE A 9 13.48 3.27 -17.33
N GLY A 10 12.23 3.61 -17.03
CA GLY A 10 11.35 2.81 -16.20
C GLY A 10 10.82 1.63 -16.99
N VAL A 11 10.95 0.43 -16.44
CA VAL A 11 10.40 -0.81 -16.99
C VAL A 11 9.36 -1.34 -16.02
N LEU A 12 8.15 -1.54 -16.52
CA LEU A 12 7.02 -2.09 -15.79
C LEU A 12 6.53 -3.35 -16.47
N PHE A 13 6.26 -4.36 -15.67
CA PHE A 13 5.62 -5.60 -16.10
C PHE A 13 4.33 -5.78 -15.31
N CYS A 14 3.27 -6.21 -16.00
CA CYS A 14 1.95 -6.46 -15.40
C CYS A 14 1.44 -7.81 -15.87
N ASP A 15 1.16 -8.71 -14.92
CA ASP A 15 0.74 -10.09 -15.17
C ASP A 15 -0.60 -10.42 -14.52
N VAL A 16 -1.39 -11.28 -15.15
CA VAL A 16 -2.68 -11.76 -14.63
C VAL A 16 -2.46 -12.95 -13.70
N ALA A 17 -2.46 -12.69 -12.39
CA ALA A 17 -2.38 -13.72 -11.37
C ALA A 17 -3.65 -14.60 -11.39
N GLY A 18 -3.45 -15.93 -11.42
CA GLY A 18 -4.54 -16.90 -11.48
C GLY A 18 -4.92 -17.37 -12.89
N SER A 19 -4.28 -16.83 -13.94
CA SER A 19 -4.55 -17.19 -15.34
C SER A 19 -4.40 -18.70 -15.61
N THR A 20 -3.35 -19.35 -15.10
CA THR A 20 -3.14 -20.80 -15.32
C THR A 20 -4.30 -21.65 -14.78
N LYS A 21 -4.95 -21.21 -13.70
CA LYS A 21 -6.15 -21.89 -13.17
C LYS A 21 -7.33 -21.65 -14.11
N LEU A 22 -7.52 -20.42 -14.58
CA LEU A 22 -8.55 -20.05 -15.55
C LEU A 22 -8.47 -20.91 -16.83
N TYR A 23 -7.29 -21.02 -17.46
CA TYR A 23 -7.10 -21.85 -18.66
C TYR A 23 -7.60 -23.29 -18.47
N ARG A 24 -7.32 -23.89 -17.30
CA ARG A 24 -7.76 -25.25 -16.98
C ARG A 24 -9.27 -25.38 -16.76
N GLU A 25 -9.93 -24.34 -16.27
CA GLU A 25 -11.34 -24.39 -15.86
C GLU A 25 -12.31 -23.97 -16.97
N VAL A 26 -11.95 -22.98 -17.80
CA VAL A 26 -12.83 -22.45 -18.86
C VAL A 26 -12.34 -22.72 -20.29
N GLY A 27 -11.14 -23.30 -20.44
CA GLY A 27 -10.53 -23.61 -21.72
C GLY A 27 -9.86 -22.41 -22.41
N ASP A 28 -8.96 -22.71 -23.35
CA ASP A 28 -8.00 -21.74 -23.90
C ASP A 28 -8.65 -20.51 -24.54
N ALA A 29 -9.66 -20.71 -25.38
CA ALA A 29 -10.27 -19.61 -26.12
C ALA A 29 -11.03 -18.63 -25.23
N VAL A 30 -11.63 -19.10 -24.12
CA VAL A 30 -12.33 -18.24 -23.17
C VAL A 30 -11.33 -17.56 -22.25
N ALA A 31 -10.37 -18.31 -21.73
CA ALA A 31 -9.33 -17.80 -20.85
C ALA A 31 -8.52 -16.69 -21.54
N LEU A 32 -8.11 -16.90 -22.80
CA LEU A 32 -7.39 -15.90 -23.59
C LEU A 32 -8.16 -14.58 -23.68
N ARG A 33 -9.46 -14.60 -24.03
CA ARG A 33 -10.27 -13.36 -24.11
C ARG A 33 -10.37 -12.64 -22.77
N VAL A 34 -10.44 -13.39 -21.66
CA VAL A 34 -10.53 -12.81 -20.32
C VAL A 34 -9.19 -12.20 -19.91
N VAL A 35 -8.09 -12.87 -20.20
CA VAL A 35 -6.73 -12.36 -19.97
C VAL A 35 -6.49 -11.10 -20.81
N ASP A 36 -6.82 -11.13 -22.11
CA ASP A 36 -6.69 -9.98 -23.00
C ASP A 36 -7.48 -8.78 -22.46
N ALA A 37 -8.73 -8.98 -22.02
CA ALA A 37 -9.53 -7.91 -21.42
C ALA A 37 -8.91 -7.31 -20.14
N CYS A 38 -8.28 -8.15 -19.31
CA CYS A 38 -7.55 -7.68 -18.12
C CYS A 38 -6.31 -6.85 -18.51
N LEU A 39 -5.53 -7.33 -19.47
CA LEU A 39 -4.32 -6.67 -19.94
C LEU A 39 -4.63 -5.38 -20.70
N ASP A 40 -5.68 -5.34 -21.52
CA ASP A 40 -6.12 -4.16 -22.25
C ASP A 40 -6.56 -3.04 -21.30
N LEU A 41 -7.34 -3.39 -20.27
CA LEU A 41 -7.74 -2.45 -19.22
C LEU A 41 -6.53 -1.83 -18.53
N ALA A 42 -5.52 -2.65 -18.19
CA ALA A 42 -4.30 -2.16 -17.56
C ALA A 42 -3.44 -1.35 -18.55
N ALA A 43 -3.38 -1.76 -19.81
CA ALA A 43 -2.64 -1.09 -20.86
C ALA A 43 -3.18 0.32 -21.14
N ASP A 44 -4.50 0.51 -21.11
CA ASP A 44 -5.13 1.81 -21.29
C ASP A 44 -4.75 2.79 -20.18
N VAL A 45 -4.71 2.31 -18.93
CA VAL A 45 -4.26 3.12 -17.79
C VAL A 45 -2.77 3.46 -17.91
N VAL A 46 -1.94 2.49 -18.30
CA VAL A 46 -0.51 2.71 -18.55
C VAL A 46 -0.30 3.79 -19.62
N ARG A 47 -1.03 3.73 -20.74
CA ARG A 47 -0.96 4.75 -21.80
C ARG A 47 -1.42 6.12 -21.32
N ALA A 48 -2.53 6.18 -20.58
CA ALA A 48 -3.02 7.42 -20.00
C ALA A 48 -2.04 8.05 -18.99
N GLY A 49 -1.26 7.21 -18.30
CA GLY A 49 -0.18 7.61 -17.40
C GLY A 49 1.14 7.98 -18.09
N GLY A 50 1.18 8.06 -19.43
CA GLY A 50 2.39 8.39 -20.19
C GLY A 50 3.33 7.21 -20.46
N GLY A 51 2.90 5.99 -20.16
CA GLY A 51 3.64 4.77 -20.46
C GLY A 51 3.45 4.30 -21.90
N ARG A 52 4.43 3.58 -22.41
CA ARG A 52 4.37 2.95 -23.74
C ARG A 52 4.44 1.44 -23.62
N LEU A 53 3.44 0.74 -24.17
CA LEU A 53 3.52 -0.71 -24.30
C LEU A 53 4.60 -1.10 -25.31
N VAL A 54 5.42 -2.08 -24.91
CA VAL A 54 6.47 -2.65 -25.75
C VAL A 54 5.97 -3.92 -26.40
N LYS A 55 5.53 -4.88 -25.57
CA LYS A 55 5.07 -6.20 -26.03
C LYS A 55 4.22 -6.90 -24.98
N THR A 56 3.41 -7.85 -25.43
CA THR A 56 2.68 -8.81 -24.59
C THR A 56 3.37 -10.17 -24.70
N ILE A 57 3.51 -10.88 -23.59
CA ILE A 57 4.18 -12.17 -23.46
C ILE A 57 3.25 -13.11 -22.69
N GLY A 58 2.35 -13.78 -23.41
CA GLY A 58 1.32 -14.61 -22.77
C GLY A 58 0.37 -13.76 -21.94
N ASP A 59 0.28 -14.03 -20.65
CA ASP A 59 -0.64 -13.36 -19.71
C ASP A 59 -0.05 -12.11 -19.03
N GLU A 60 1.08 -11.62 -19.56
CA GLU A 60 1.83 -10.47 -19.06
C GLU A 60 2.10 -9.46 -20.18
N PHE A 61 2.18 -8.16 -19.86
CA PHE A 61 2.78 -7.17 -20.77
C PHE A 61 3.99 -6.47 -20.16
N MET A 62 4.85 -5.97 -21.05
CA MET A 62 5.95 -5.06 -20.74
C MET A 62 5.61 -3.65 -21.25
N ALA A 63 5.78 -2.67 -20.36
CA ALA A 63 5.65 -1.25 -20.68
C ALA A 63 6.88 -0.47 -20.19
N VAL A 64 7.11 0.69 -20.79
CA VAL A 64 8.21 1.59 -20.44
C VAL A 64 7.74 3.01 -20.17
N PHE A 65 8.50 3.70 -19.33
CA PHE A 65 8.26 5.08 -18.93
C PHE A 65 9.58 5.85 -18.93
N ASP A 66 9.56 7.10 -19.39
CA ASP A 66 10.71 7.99 -19.26
C ASP A 66 10.82 8.58 -17.84
N ASP A 67 9.72 8.65 -17.10
CA ASP A 67 9.64 9.17 -15.74
C ASP A 67 9.21 8.09 -14.73
N VAL A 68 10.02 7.88 -13.70
CA VAL A 68 9.77 6.89 -12.64
C VAL A 68 8.53 7.23 -11.81
N CYS A 69 8.24 8.52 -11.64
CA CYS A 69 7.09 8.96 -10.86
C CYS A 69 5.77 8.64 -11.59
N ALA A 70 5.70 8.93 -12.89
CA ALA A 70 4.60 8.54 -13.77
C ALA A 70 4.41 7.03 -13.81
N MET A 71 5.49 6.25 -13.87
CA MET A 71 5.42 4.78 -13.80
C MET A 71 4.79 4.28 -12.50
N CYS A 72 5.22 4.84 -11.36
CA CYS A 72 4.68 4.49 -10.05
C CYS A 72 3.20 4.84 -9.92
N ASP A 73 2.79 6.03 -10.40
CA ASP A 73 1.40 6.47 -10.36
C ASP A 73 0.51 5.63 -11.28
N ALA A 74 1.01 5.28 -12.47
CA ALA A 74 0.32 4.40 -13.40
C ALA A 74 0.12 3.01 -12.80
N ALA A 75 1.12 2.44 -12.11
CA ALA A 75 0.98 1.14 -11.44
C ALA A 75 -0.11 1.17 -10.35
N ILE A 76 -0.17 2.24 -9.55
CA ILE A 76 -1.23 2.46 -8.56
C ILE A 76 -2.60 2.57 -9.25
N ALA A 77 -2.68 3.36 -10.32
CA ALA A 77 -3.91 3.57 -11.07
C ALA A 77 -4.42 2.29 -11.73
N VAL A 78 -3.53 1.43 -12.26
CA VAL A 78 -3.88 0.13 -12.83
C VAL A 78 -4.57 -0.72 -11.79
N GLN A 79 -4.01 -0.82 -10.58
CA GLN A 79 -4.61 -1.64 -9.53
C GLN A 79 -5.99 -1.13 -9.10
N ARG A 80 -6.15 0.19 -8.90
CA ARG A 80 -7.46 0.80 -8.57
C ARG A 80 -8.48 0.58 -9.68
N ARG A 81 -8.07 0.87 -10.91
CA ARG A 81 -8.85 0.63 -12.13
C ARG A 81 -8.95 -0.86 -12.46
N PHE A 82 -8.42 -1.79 -11.69
CA PHE A 82 -8.74 -3.20 -11.84
C PHE A 82 -9.72 -3.62 -10.76
N GLU A 83 -9.48 -3.21 -9.52
CA GLU A 83 -10.38 -3.41 -8.38
C GLU A 83 -11.80 -2.91 -8.65
N GLU A 84 -11.96 -1.71 -9.24
CA GLU A 84 -13.27 -1.12 -9.49
C GLU A 84 -14.11 -1.92 -10.52
N MET A 85 -13.50 -2.63 -11.47
CA MET A 85 -14.19 -3.28 -12.60
C MET A 85 -14.21 -4.80 -12.47
N ALA A 86 -13.27 -5.39 -11.74
CA ALA A 86 -13.21 -6.82 -11.52
C ALA A 86 -14.58 -7.42 -11.10
N PRO A 87 -15.40 -6.78 -10.23
CA PRO A 87 -16.72 -7.31 -9.89
C PRO A 87 -17.73 -7.35 -11.05
N SER A 88 -17.56 -6.48 -12.06
CA SER A 88 -18.43 -6.41 -13.23
C SER A 88 -18.05 -7.38 -14.35
N LEU A 89 -16.88 -8.02 -14.25
CA LEU A 89 -16.35 -8.95 -15.24
C LEU A 89 -16.55 -10.38 -14.74
N GLU A 90 -17.52 -11.09 -15.30
CA GLU A 90 -18.00 -12.41 -14.80
C GLU A 90 -16.86 -13.39 -14.50
N HIS A 91 -15.99 -13.67 -15.47
CA HIS A 91 -14.89 -14.61 -15.29
C HIS A 91 -13.80 -14.10 -14.35
N VAL A 92 -13.56 -12.78 -14.30
CA VAL A 92 -12.59 -12.17 -13.37
C VAL A 92 -13.08 -12.34 -11.94
N ALA A 93 -14.35 -12.02 -11.67
CA ALA A 93 -14.95 -12.18 -10.35
C ALA A 93 -15.05 -13.66 -9.93
N ALA A 94 -15.52 -14.53 -10.82
CA ALA A 94 -15.70 -15.95 -10.54
C ALA A 94 -14.37 -16.66 -10.20
N HIS A 95 -13.28 -16.30 -10.87
CA HIS A 95 -11.97 -16.91 -10.68
C HIS A 95 -11.06 -16.10 -9.76
N ARG A 96 -11.53 -14.96 -9.24
CA ARG A 96 -10.79 -14.02 -8.39
C ARG A 96 -9.45 -13.62 -9.00
N LEU A 97 -9.45 -13.34 -10.30
CA LEU A 97 -8.24 -12.90 -10.99
C LEU A 97 -7.78 -11.57 -10.41
N GLN A 98 -6.47 -11.38 -10.37
CA GLN A 98 -5.84 -10.17 -9.88
C GLN A 98 -4.68 -9.78 -10.79
N LEU A 99 -4.33 -8.50 -10.83
CA LEU A 99 -3.10 -8.07 -11.47
C LEU A 99 -1.97 -8.04 -10.45
N ARG A 100 -0.79 -8.46 -10.88
CA ARG A 100 0.45 -8.26 -10.12
C ARG A 100 1.41 -7.44 -10.97
N ILE A 101 2.04 -6.47 -10.34
CA ILE A 101 2.88 -5.49 -11.04
C ILE A 101 4.25 -5.46 -10.38
N GLY A 102 5.28 -5.54 -11.21
CA GLY A 102 6.66 -5.31 -10.82
C GLY A 102 7.28 -4.24 -11.71
N PHE A 103 8.06 -3.35 -11.12
CA PHE A 103 8.76 -2.34 -11.90
C PHE A 103 10.15 -2.04 -11.38
N HIS A 104 10.99 -1.51 -12.26
CA HIS A 104 12.31 -0.99 -11.91
C HIS A 104 12.71 0.16 -12.84
N PHE A 105 13.73 0.93 -12.47
CA PHE A 105 14.19 2.09 -13.22
C PHE A 105 15.72 2.09 -13.27
N GLY A 106 16.29 2.32 -14.44
CA GLY A 106 17.74 2.32 -14.62
C GLY A 106 18.16 2.22 -16.09
N PRO A 107 19.46 2.05 -16.35
CA PRO A 107 19.99 2.03 -17.70
C PRO A 107 19.51 0.81 -18.49
N VAL A 108 19.00 1.05 -19.71
CA VAL A 108 18.61 0.02 -20.67
C VAL A 108 19.26 0.25 -22.02
N VAL A 109 19.52 -0.85 -22.74
CA VAL A 109 19.89 -0.81 -24.16
C VAL A 109 18.59 -0.86 -24.97
N ARG A 110 18.33 0.20 -25.73
CA ARG A 110 17.15 0.31 -26.61
C ARG A 110 17.49 -0.21 -28.00
N THR A 111 16.65 -1.09 -28.54
CA THR A 111 16.64 -1.46 -29.96
C THR A 111 15.43 -0.82 -30.66
N THR A 112 15.24 -1.09 -31.95
CA THR A 112 14.11 -0.57 -32.71
C THR A 112 12.77 -0.93 -32.05
N ASP A 113 12.65 -2.17 -31.54
CA ASP A 113 11.37 -2.74 -31.09
C ASP A 113 11.39 -3.27 -29.66
N ASP A 114 12.51 -3.20 -28.94
CA ASP A 114 12.66 -3.85 -27.63
C ASP A 114 13.66 -3.14 -26.69
N TYR A 115 13.70 -3.59 -25.44
CA TYR A 115 14.61 -3.11 -24.41
C TYR A 115 15.31 -4.28 -23.72
N PHE A 116 16.61 -4.12 -23.48
CA PHE A 116 17.44 -5.13 -22.84
C PHE A 116 18.28 -4.54 -21.72
N GLY A 117 18.63 -5.38 -20.74
CA GLY A 117 19.55 -5.03 -19.68
C GLY A 117 19.12 -5.56 -18.32
N THR A 118 19.96 -5.30 -17.33
CA THR A 118 19.71 -5.70 -15.94
C THR A 118 18.45 -5.04 -15.37
N THR A 119 18.10 -3.82 -15.81
CA THR A 119 16.86 -3.15 -15.42
C THR A 119 15.61 -3.91 -15.85
N VAL A 120 15.59 -4.43 -17.08
CA VAL A 120 14.47 -5.26 -17.60
C VAL A 120 14.35 -6.56 -16.79
N ASN A 121 15.49 -7.24 -16.58
CA ASN A 121 15.52 -8.48 -15.79
C ASN A 121 15.09 -8.26 -14.34
N MET A 122 15.44 -7.11 -13.75
CA MET A 122 15.05 -6.75 -12.41
C MET A 122 13.54 -6.49 -12.32
N ALA A 123 12.96 -5.74 -13.25
CA ALA A 123 11.53 -5.47 -13.29
C ALA A 123 10.71 -6.78 -13.44
N ALA A 124 11.09 -7.66 -14.37
CA ALA A 124 10.46 -8.97 -14.54
C ALA A 124 10.57 -9.83 -13.27
N ARG A 125 11.74 -9.81 -12.61
CA ARG A 125 11.95 -10.48 -11.33
C ARG A 125 11.05 -9.92 -10.23
N MET A 126 10.83 -8.61 -10.18
CA MET A 126 9.88 -8.00 -9.25
C MET A 126 8.47 -8.51 -9.52
N THR A 127 8.01 -8.59 -10.78
CA THR A 127 6.67 -9.11 -11.09
C THR A 127 6.53 -10.58 -10.70
N ALA A 128 7.55 -11.39 -10.94
CA ALA A 128 7.54 -12.80 -10.58
C ALA A 128 7.41 -13.03 -9.05
N LEU A 129 7.95 -12.11 -8.24
CA LEU A 129 7.85 -12.14 -6.77
C LEU A 129 6.53 -11.57 -6.25
N ALA A 130 5.83 -10.78 -7.06
CA ALA A 130 4.60 -10.11 -6.67
C ALA A 130 3.46 -11.12 -6.52
N LYS A 131 2.65 -10.94 -5.48
CA LYS A 131 1.34 -11.61 -5.37
C LYS A 131 0.28 -10.83 -6.13
N GLY A 132 -0.84 -11.47 -6.41
CA GLY A 132 -2.02 -10.78 -6.96
C GLY A 132 -2.42 -9.60 -6.08
N GLY A 133 -2.73 -8.47 -6.72
CA GLY A 133 -3.04 -7.21 -6.06
C GLY A 133 -1.83 -6.49 -5.49
N GLN A 134 -0.60 -6.88 -5.81
CA GLN A 134 0.60 -6.16 -5.36
C GLN A 134 1.25 -5.35 -6.47
N VAL A 135 1.89 -4.26 -6.06
CA VAL A 135 2.83 -3.49 -6.88
C VAL A 135 4.15 -3.50 -6.13
N ILE A 136 5.21 -4.05 -6.72
CA ILE A 136 6.51 -4.13 -6.03
C ILE A 136 7.68 -3.63 -6.88
N THR A 137 8.72 -3.19 -6.17
CA THR A 137 9.99 -2.77 -6.75
C THR A 137 11.14 -3.09 -5.78
N THR A 138 12.38 -2.78 -6.16
CA THR A 138 13.54 -2.90 -5.28
C THR A 138 13.51 -1.84 -4.18
N GLY A 139 14.01 -2.16 -2.99
CA GLY A 139 14.13 -1.21 -1.88
C GLY A 139 14.95 0.04 -2.27
N ALA A 140 16.05 -0.13 -3.00
CA ALA A 140 16.86 0.99 -3.48
C ALA A 140 16.07 1.96 -4.37
N LEU A 141 15.19 1.46 -5.25
CA LEU A 141 14.34 2.33 -6.06
C LEU A 141 13.27 3.03 -5.22
N ALA A 142 12.65 2.33 -4.27
CA ALA A 142 11.70 2.95 -3.35
C ALA A 142 12.35 4.07 -2.52
N ASP A 143 13.59 3.85 -2.04
CA ASP A 143 14.40 4.83 -1.32
C ASP A 143 14.75 6.04 -2.21
N ALA A 144 14.82 5.87 -3.53
CA ALA A 144 15.09 6.94 -4.50
C ALA A 144 13.84 7.73 -4.92
N LEU A 145 12.62 7.23 -4.65
CA LEU A 145 11.39 7.95 -4.98
C LEU A 145 11.26 9.25 -4.16
N PRO A 146 10.55 10.28 -4.68
CA PRO A 146 10.23 11.47 -3.92
C PRO A 146 9.47 11.15 -2.63
N PRO A 147 9.61 11.99 -1.57
CA PRO A 147 9.04 11.70 -0.25
C PRO A 147 7.57 11.28 -0.26
N ALA A 148 6.73 11.94 -1.06
CA ALA A 148 5.30 11.64 -1.16
C ALA A 148 5.02 10.20 -1.65
N ARG A 149 5.80 9.69 -2.61
CA ARG A 149 5.64 8.32 -3.13
C ARG A 149 6.35 7.30 -2.26
N ARG A 150 7.48 7.67 -1.65
CA ARG A 150 8.20 6.82 -0.69
C ARG A 150 7.35 6.51 0.55
N ALA A 151 6.59 7.48 1.05
CA ALA A 151 5.65 7.30 2.15
C ALA A 151 4.53 6.28 1.83
N ALA A 152 4.25 6.06 0.54
CA ALA A 152 3.34 5.04 0.07
C ALA A 152 4.03 3.70 -0.19
N THR A 153 5.21 3.44 0.39
CA THR A 153 5.91 2.15 0.25
C THR A 153 6.14 1.47 1.59
N ARG A 154 6.28 0.13 1.57
CA ARG A 154 6.75 -0.66 2.72
C ARG A 154 7.77 -1.68 2.28
N THR A 155 8.78 -1.94 3.10
CA THR A 155 9.74 -3.03 2.84
C THR A 155 9.09 -4.39 3.08
N LEU A 156 9.26 -5.31 2.13
CA LEU A 156 8.86 -6.70 2.28
C LEU A 156 10.02 -7.49 2.91
N VAL A 157 9.81 -7.93 4.16
CA VAL A 157 10.78 -8.72 4.91
C VAL A 157 10.75 -10.17 4.44
N GLY A 158 11.93 -10.80 4.31
CA GLY A 158 12.07 -12.23 4.05
C GLY A 158 12.01 -12.66 2.58
N VAL A 159 11.89 -11.73 1.63
CA VAL A 159 11.97 -12.05 0.20
C VAL A 159 13.44 -12.26 -0.20
N HIS A 160 13.91 -13.51 -0.07
CA HIS A 160 15.26 -13.89 -0.50
C HIS A 160 15.26 -14.20 -1.99
N VAL A 161 15.96 -13.40 -2.77
CA VAL A 161 16.06 -13.62 -4.21
C VAL A 161 17.33 -14.40 -4.54
N LYS A 162 17.17 -15.68 -4.92
CA LYS A 162 18.28 -16.54 -5.35
C LYS A 162 18.84 -16.02 -6.69
N GLY A 163 20.15 -15.79 -6.78
CA GLY A 163 20.83 -15.47 -8.06
C GLY A 163 21.19 -14.00 -8.29
N ALA A 164 21.22 -13.16 -7.26
CA ALA A 164 22.04 -11.95 -7.22
C ALA A 164 22.98 -12.08 -6.01
N GLY A 165 24.24 -11.67 -6.13
CA GLY A 165 25.24 -11.85 -5.08
C GLY A 165 25.02 -11.05 -3.79
N GLU A 166 23.83 -10.47 -3.58
CA GLU A 166 23.49 -9.61 -2.44
C GLU A 166 22.02 -9.81 -2.03
N GLU A 167 21.72 -9.63 -0.74
CA GLU A 167 20.36 -9.58 -0.20
C GLU A 167 19.57 -8.42 -0.84
N LEU A 168 18.77 -8.72 -1.86
CA LEU A 168 17.96 -7.73 -2.54
C LEU A 168 16.73 -7.36 -1.69
N ARG A 169 16.73 -6.17 -1.09
CA ARG A 169 15.53 -5.61 -0.45
C ARG A 169 14.43 -5.41 -1.50
N VAL A 170 13.20 -5.79 -1.16
CA VAL A 170 12.00 -5.56 -1.97
C VAL A 170 11.08 -4.61 -1.22
N ALA A 171 10.44 -3.70 -1.94
CA ALA A 171 9.47 -2.77 -1.42
C ALA A 171 8.14 -2.92 -2.18
N GLU A 172 7.04 -2.88 -1.45
CA GLU A 172 5.69 -2.82 -2.00
C GLU A 172 5.20 -1.38 -2.03
N VAL A 173 4.64 -0.96 -3.16
CA VAL A 173 3.92 0.29 -3.31
C VAL A 173 2.46 0.06 -2.90
N LEU A 174 2.03 0.77 -1.87
CA LEU A 174 0.68 0.72 -1.33
C LEU A 174 -0.26 1.58 -2.17
N TRP A 175 -1.11 0.92 -2.96
CA TRP A 175 -2.03 1.58 -3.89
C TRP A 175 -3.44 1.79 -3.32
N HIS A 176 -3.85 0.97 -2.35
CA HIS A 176 -5.02 1.26 -1.53
C HIS A 176 -4.66 2.32 -0.48
N ARG A 177 -5.45 3.40 -0.43
CA ARG A 177 -5.58 4.15 0.82
C ARG A 177 -6.33 3.19 1.76
N SER A 178 -5.67 2.64 2.78
CA SER A 178 -6.31 1.64 3.64
C SER A 178 -7.51 2.22 4.37
N THR A 179 -8.70 1.93 3.87
CA THR A 179 -9.92 1.74 4.65
C THR A 179 -10.34 0.28 4.42
N HIS A 180 -9.96 -0.59 5.37
CA HIS A 180 -10.40 -1.99 5.52
C HIS A 180 -10.04 -3.02 4.43
N GLN A 181 -9.02 -3.85 4.71
CA GLN A 181 -9.14 -5.31 4.43
C GLN A 181 -8.17 -6.13 5.29
N THR A 182 -8.72 -6.76 6.31
CA THR A 182 -8.20 -7.96 6.96
C THR A 182 -8.28 -9.12 5.96
N THR A 183 -7.20 -9.36 5.20
CA THR A 183 -7.00 -10.68 4.59
C THR A 183 -5.87 -11.36 5.32
N VAL A 184 -6.25 -12.36 6.10
CA VAL A 184 -5.40 -13.37 6.70
C VAL A 184 -4.54 -13.98 5.59
N PHE A 185 -3.26 -13.65 5.56
CA PHE A 185 -2.23 -14.53 5.00
C PHE A 185 -1.35 -14.97 6.17
N SER A 186 -1.76 -16.08 6.80
CA SER A 186 -0.83 -16.90 7.58
C SER A 186 0.33 -17.30 6.68
N LEU A 187 1.55 -17.01 7.12
CA LEU A 187 2.61 -18.00 7.18
C LEU A 187 3.43 -17.71 8.45
N THR A 188 3.15 -18.53 9.46
CA THR A 188 4.11 -19.20 10.34
C THR A 188 5.18 -18.35 11.04
N LEU A 189 4.94 -18.16 12.35
CA LEU A 189 5.90 -17.82 13.40
C LEU A 189 7.22 -18.60 13.29
N VAL A 190 8.33 -17.92 13.05
CA VAL A 190 9.62 -17.97 13.81
C VAL A 190 10.50 -16.85 13.21
N ALA A 191 11.21 -15.99 13.95
CA ALA A 191 11.56 -15.92 15.35
C ALA A 191 11.79 -14.43 15.71
N GLU A 192 11.78 -14.17 17.01
CA GLU A 192 12.07 -12.91 17.69
C GLU A 192 13.13 -12.03 16.99
N GLN A 193 12.68 -11.01 16.29
CA GLN A 193 13.37 -9.73 16.27
C GLN A 193 12.32 -8.68 16.59
N ALA A 194 12.52 -7.97 17.70
CA ALA A 194 11.63 -6.94 18.18
C ALA A 194 11.48 -5.85 17.10
N VAL A 195 10.42 -5.95 16.29
CA VAL A 195 9.95 -4.84 15.49
C VAL A 195 9.40 -3.84 16.49
N ALA A 196 10.18 -2.80 16.79
CA ALA A 196 9.82 -1.76 17.75
C ALA A 196 8.44 -1.20 17.37
N VAL A 197 7.48 -1.34 18.28
CA VAL A 197 6.15 -0.78 18.06
C VAL A 197 6.21 0.70 18.34
N PRO A 198 5.72 1.56 17.41
CA PRO A 198 5.81 2.98 17.62
C PRO A 198 5.04 3.38 18.89
N GLU A 199 5.69 4.15 19.75
CA GLU A 199 5.09 4.76 20.93
C GLU A 199 3.93 5.65 20.49
N LEU A 200 2.75 5.44 21.09
CA LEU A 200 1.58 6.27 20.85
C LEU A 200 1.63 7.46 21.81
N ARG A 201 1.82 8.65 21.25
CA ARG A 201 1.71 9.91 21.99
C ARG A 201 0.37 10.54 21.65
N LEU A 202 -0.38 10.91 22.68
CA LEU A 202 -1.63 11.63 22.57
C LEU A 202 -1.50 12.98 23.26
N THR A 203 -1.99 14.06 22.65
CA THR A 203 -1.95 15.41 23.20
C THR A 203 -3.30 16.09 23.04
N HIS A 204 -3.84 16.64 24.12
CA HIS A 204 -5.08 17.42 24.10
C HIS A 204 -5.02 18.51 25.17
N ARG A 205 -5.23 19.78 24.78
CA ARG A 205 -5.25 20.96 25.66
C ARG A 205 -4.07 21.00 26.66
N GLY A 206 -2.86 20.73 26.15
CA GLY A 206 -1.63 20.72 26.94
C GLY A 206 -1.41 19.49 27.82
N ARG A 207 -2.39 18.59 27.94
CA ARG A 207 -2.18 17.26 28.55
C ARG A 207 -1.58 16.33 27.52
N ARG A 208 -0.61 15.52 27.95
CA ARG A 208 0.06 14.53 27.11
C ARG A 208 -0.01 13.16 27.77
N TRP A 209 -0.37 12.16 26.98
CA TRP A 209 -0.30 10.75 27.34
C TRP A 209 0.68 10.06 26.40
N ILE A 210 1.41 9.09 26.95
CA ILE A 210 2.40 8.31 26.22
C ILE A 210 2.13 6.85 26.56
N PHE A 211 1.91 6.04 25.52
CA PHE A 211 1.66 4.61 25.65
C PHE A 211 2.73 3.86 24.87
N ASP A 212 3.50 3.07 25.60
CA ASP A 212 4.58 2.24 25.09
C ASP A 212 4.08 0.84 24.67
N GLU A 213 5.03 -0.04 24.37
CA GLU A 213 4.79 -1.42 23.96
C GLU A 213 3.99 -2.23 25.01
N GLY A 214 4.07 -1.91 26.30
CA GLY A 214 3.40 -2.66 27.35
C GLY A 214 1.88 -2.52 27.33
N ARG A 215 1.34 -1.48 26.70
CA ARG A 215 -0.09 -1.19 26.69
C ARG A 215 -0.79 -1.83 25.48
N GLN A 216 -1.77 -2.70 25.75
CA GLN A 216 -2.54 -3.38 24.69
C GLN A 216 -3.76 -2.60 24.21
N SER A 217 -4.34 -1.75 25.06
CA SER A 217 -5.53 -0.96 24.74
C SER A 217 -5.56 0.34 25.54
N VAL A 218 -5.99 1.41 24.89
CA VAL A 218 -6.18 2.75 25.44
C VAL A 218 -7.61 3.18 25.18
N SER A 219 -8.37 3.45 26.22
CA SER A 219 -9.76 3.91 26.10
C SER A 219 -9.85 5.44 26.00
N LEU A 220 -10.66 5.93 25.06
CA LEU A 220 -10.94 7.34 24.86
C LEU A 220 -12.41 7.64 25.16
N GLY A 221 -12.67 8.73 25.89
CA GLY A 221 -14.04 9.14 26.16
C GLY A 221 -14.16 10.24 27.20
N ARG A 222 -15.39 10.69 27.43
CA ARG A 222 -15.68 11.72 28.44
C ARG A 222 -15.92 11.19 29.84
N GLU A 223 -15.92 9.87 30.02
CA GLU A 223 -16.09 9.27 31.35
C GLU A 223 -14.75 9.21 32.08
N PRO A 224 -14.69 9.52 33.40
CA PRO A 224 -13.44 9.49 34.18
C PRO A 224 -12.71 8.15 34.22
N SER A 225 -13.40 7.06 33.88
CA SER A 225 -12.82 5.72 33.77
C SER A 225 -12.03 5.49 32.48
N SER A 226 -12.05 6.43 31.54
CA SER A 226 -11.27 6.36 30.29
C SER A 226 -9.81 6.70 30.54
N ASP A 227 -8.90 5.99 29.87
CA ASP A 227 -7.46 6.25 29.96
C ASP A 227 -7.10 7.66 29.47
N VAL A 228 -7.80 8.11 28.43
CA VAL A 228 -7.72 9.49 27.91
C VAL A 228 -9.08 10.14 28.10
N LEU A 229 -9.18 10.91 29.18
CA LEU A 229 -10.37 11.68 29.51
C LEU A 229 -10.44 12.95 28.66
N LEU A 230 -11.46 13.04 27.82
CA LEU A 230 -11.77 14.18 26.98
C LEU A 230 -13.10 14.79 27.40
N ASP A 231 -13.03 15.94 28.07
CA ASP A 231 -14.19 16.68 28.56
C ASP A 231 -14.87 17.44 27.41
N SER A 232 -15.65 16.70 26.62
CA SER A 232 -16.45 17.21 25.52
C SER A 232 -17.85 16.61 25.58
N GLU A 233 -18.88 17.46 25.47
CA GLU A 233 -20.28 17.04 25.46
C GLU A 233 -20.63 16.20 24.22
N HIS A 234 -19.88 16.39 23.13
CA HIS A 234 -20.07 15.65 21.88
C HIS A 234 -19.46 14.25 21.93
N ALA A 235 -18.48 14.04 22.82
CA ALA A 235 -17.85 12.74 23.02
C ALA A 235 -18.80 11.77 23.75
N SER A 236 -18.70 10.49 23.42
CA SER A 236 -19.44 9.45 24.13
C SER A 236 -18.69 9.09 25.41
N ARG A 237 -19.39 8.55 26.42
CA ARG A 237 -18.79 8.14 27.71
C ARG A 237 -17.57 7.24 27.48
N ARG A 238 -17.77 6.19 26.68
CA ARG A 238 -16.73 5.37 26.06
C ARG A 238 -16.85 5.56 24.55
N HIS A 239 -16.00 6.40 23.98
CA HIS A 239 -16.13 6.85 22.60
C HIS A 239 -15.39 5.94 21.62
N ALA A 240 -14.14 5.63 21.92
CA ALA A 240 -13.30 4.80 21.07
C ALA A 240 -12.25 4.07 21.92
N THR A 241 -11.64 3.03 21.34
CA THR A 241 -10.43 2.40 21.88
C THR A 241 -9.31 2.51 20.85
N ILE A 242 -8.08 2.76 21.30
CA ILE A 242 -6.89 2.58 20.47
C ILE A 242 -6.21 1.30 20.93
N GLU A 243 -6.22 0.30 20.08
CA GLU A 243 -5.77 -1.07 20.37
C GLU A 243 -4.47 -1.37 19.65
N ARG A 244 -3.58 -2.08 20.35
CA ARG A 244 -2.38 -2.63 19.73
C ARG A 244 -2.74 -3.92 19.01
N ARG A 245 -2.40 -4.00 17.72
CA ARG A 245 -2.65 -5.21 16.90
C ARG A 245 -1.40 -5.59 16.13
N GLY A 246 -0.49 -6.30 16.80
CA GLY A 246 0.84 -6.59 16.28
C GLY A 246 1.76 -5.37 16.42
N ASP A 247 2.18 -4.82 15.28
CA ASP A 247 3.14 -3.73 15.14
C ASP A 247 2.50 -2.34 14.96
N LYS A 248 1.16 -2.25 15.07
CA LYS A 248 0.39 -1.03 14.78
C LYS A 248 -0.64 -0.71 15.85
N TRP A 249 -1.00 0.57 15.89
CA TRP A 249 -2.14 1.08 16.66
C TRP A 249 -3.38 1.21 15.78
N VAL A 250 -4.50 0.71 16.28
CA VAL A 250 -5.78 0.70 15.58
C VAL A 250 -6.81 1.41 16.44
N LEU A 251 -7.33 2.52 15.95
CA LEU A 251 -8.49 3.19 16.51
C LEU A 251 -9.74 2.37 16.18
N VAL A 252 -10.59 2.13 17.16
CA VAL A 252 -11.87 1.41 17.05
C VAL A 252 -12.95 2.33 17.60
N ASP A 253 -13.84 2.81 16.74
CA ASP A 253 -14.93 3.70 17.12
C ASP A 253 -16.10 2.91 17.72
N HIS A 254 -16.60 3.33 18.88
CA HIS A 254 -17.79 2.78 19.54
C HIS A 254 -18.90 3.83 19.69
N SER A 255 -18.74 4.98 19.06
CA SER A 255 -19.45 6.19 19.42
C SER A 255 -20.79 6.34 18.74
N THR A 256 -21.62 7.24 19.28
CA THR A 256 -22.90 7.61 18.66
C THR A 256 -22.72 8.62 17.53
N ASN A 257 -21.80 9.59 17.71
CA ASN A 257 -21.63 10.72 16.80
C ASN A 257 -20.50 10.51 15.77
N GLY A 258 -19.77 9.40 15.87
CA GLY A 258 -18.59 9.10 15.07
C GLY A 258 -17.33 9.78 15.58
N THR A 259 -16.19 9.25 15.14
CA THR A 259 -14.88 9.87 15.35
C THR A 259 -14.45 10.54 14.04
N PHE A 260 -14.15 11.83 14.10
CA PHE A 260 -13.63 12.60 12.97
C PHE A 260 -12.11 12.48 12.99
N VAL A 261 -11.51 12.12 11.87
CA VAL A 261 -10.07 11.87 11.76
C VAL A 261 -9.49 12.77 10.70
N MET A 262 -8.42 13.48 11.07
CA MET A 262 -7.61 14.28 10.17
C MET A 262 -6.18 13.75 10.20
N LEU A 263 -5.78 12.99 9.19
CA LEU A 263 -4.40 12.55 9.02
C LEU A 263 -3.55 13.73 8.52
N PHE A 264 -2.26 13.76 8.85
CA PHE A 264 -1.38 14.84 8.39
C PHE A 264 -1.39 15.01 6.86
N GLY A 265 -1.73 16.22 6.40
CA GLY A 265 -1.84 16.54 4.97
C GLY A 265 -3.06 15.96 4.25
N GLY A 266 -3.99 15.33 4.97
CA GLY A 266 -5.23 14.76 4.43
C GLY A 266 -6.47 15.61 4.72
N GLU A 267 -7.57 15.26 4.04
CA GLU A 267 -8.91 15.78 4.36
C GLU A 267 -9.49 15.07 5.60
N GLU A 268 -10.35 15.76 6.33
CA GLU A 268 -11.08 15.18 7.45
C GLU A 268 -12.14 14.19 6.94
N PHE A 269 -12.23 13.03 7.60
CA PHE A 269 -13.31 12.07 7.37
C PHE A 269 -13.87 11.57 8.71
N CYS A 270 -15.08 11.03 8.70
CA CYS A 270 -15.74 10.52 9.90
C CYS A 270 -15.88 9.00 9.81
N ILE A 271 -15.40 8.29 10.82
CA ILE A 271 -15.61 6.85 11.01
C ILE A 271 -16.73 6.63 12.04
N ARG A 272 -17.55 5.59 11.83
CA ARG A 272 -18.67 5.25 12.73
C ARG A 272 -18.78 3.74 12.90
N ARG A 273 -18.54 3.24 14.11
CA ARG A 273 -18.47 1.79 14.39
C ARG A 273 -17.49 1.06 13.46
N GLU A 274 -16.45 1.77 13.08
CA GLU A 274 -15.42 1.34 12.15
C GLU A 274 -14.06 1.42 12.85
N GLU A 275 -13.06 0.84 12.20
CA GLU A 275 -11.70 0.75 12.71
C GLU A 275 -10.73 1.44 11.76
N LEU A 276 -9.75 2.17 12.29
CA LEU A 276 -8.76 2.86 11.51
C LEU A 276 -7.36 2.56 12.04
N VAL A 277 -6.48 2.08 11.17
CA VAL A 277 -5.05 1.98 11.50
C VAL A 277 -4.47 3.38 11.56
N LEU A 278 -3.99 3.79 12.73
CA LEU A 278 -3.32 5.07 12.92
C LEU A 278 -1.95 5.04 12.21
N ARG A 279 -1.58 6.14 11.58
CA ARG A 279 -0.30 6.32 10.88
C ARG A 279 0.29 7.67 11.22
N ASP A 280 1.61 7.71 11.34
CA ASP A 280 2.42 8.91 11.54
C ASP A 280 1.85 9.83 12.61
N VAL A 281 1.23 10.94 12.20
CA VAL A 281 0.60 11.91 13.08
C VAL A 281 -0.75 12.33 12.52
N GLY A 282 -1.66 12.77 13.38
CA GLY A 282 -2.96 13.29 12.99
C GLY A 282 -3.74 13.79 14.19
N THR A 283 -5.00 14.17 13.96
CA THR A 283 -5.89 14.70 14.99
C THR A 283 -7.23 13.95 14.95
N LEU A 284 -7.74 13.57 16.13
CA LEU A 284 -9.03 12.92 16.33
C LEU A 284 -10.02 13.90 16.96
N GLY A 285 -11.18 14.08 16.34
CA GLY A 285 -12.32 14.80 16.90
C GLY A 285 -13.38 13.82 17.38
N LEU A 286 -13.63 13.79 18.69
CA LEU A 286 -14.55 12.83 19.28
C LEU A 286 -15.97 13.38 19.23
N GLY A 287 -16.78 12.86 18.30
CA GLY A 287 -18.17 13.26 18.10
C GLY A 287 -18.37 14.60 17.40
N GLN A 288 -17.28 15.27 17.02
CA GLN A 288 -17.29 16.56 16.36
C GLN A 288 -16.10 16.70 15.40
N SER A 289 -16.33 17.42 14.30
CA SER A 289 -15.31 17.81 13.33
C SER A 289 -14.20 18.65 13.98
N VAL A 290 -12.95 18.23 13.79
CA VAL A 290 -11.75 18.97 14.22
C VAL A 290 -11.52 20.23 13.40
N SER A 291 -12.05 20.27 12.18
CA SER A 291 -12.06 21.48 11.34
C SER A 291 -13.01 22.56 11.89
N ARG A 292 -14.09 22.15 12.57
CA ARG A 292 -15.04 23.08 13.20
C ARG A 292 -14.60 23.55 14.58
N ASP A 293 -13.92 22.68 15.32
CA ASP A 293 -13.44 22.96 16.66
C ASP A 293 -12.10 22.26 16.91
N ARG A 294 -11.02 22.97 16.56
CA ARG A 294 -9.66 22.46 16.68
C ARG A 294 -9.20 22.34 18.13
N GLU A 295 -9.78 23.11 19.05
CA GLU A 295 -9.40 23.06 20.47
C GLU A 295 -9.88 21.79 21.19
N ASN A 296 -10.87 21.11 20.60
CA ASN A 296 -11.35 19.80 21.04
C ASN A 296 -10.68 18.62 20.33
N GLY A 297 -9.67 18.89 19.48
CA GLY A 297 -8.89 17.88 18.79
C GLY A 297 -7.91 17.16 19.71
N LEU A 298 -7.93 15.83 19.65
CA LEU A 298 -6.90 14.97 20.25
C LEU A 298 -5.82 14.69 19.20
N ASP A 299 -4.69 15.35 19.31
CA ASP A 299 -3.54 15.09 18.46
C ASP A 299 -2.90 13.75 18.85
N TYR A 300 -2.53 12.95 17.86
CA TYR A 300 -1.76 11.73 18.04
C TYR A 300 -0.47 11.77 17.21
N ALA A 301 0.56 11.11 17.72
CA ALA A 301 1.81 10.87 17.02
C ALA A 301 2.35 9.48 17.34
N LEU A 302 2.79 8.77 16.32
CA LEU A 302 3.42 7.46 16.39
C LEU A 302 4.92 7.65 16.19
N THR A 303 5.71 7.37 17.22
CA THR A 303 7.17 7.55 17.18
C THR A 303 7.87 6.21 17.36
N LEU A 304 8.70 5.81 16.42
CA LEU A 304 9.62 4.68 16.63
C LEU A 304 10.71 5.14 17.59
N HIS A 305 10.91 4.41 18.70
CA HIS A 305 12.13 4.59 19.49
C HIS A 305 13.30 4.11 18.64
N GLY A 306 14.04 5.05 18.07
CA GLY A 306 15.35 4.75 17.53
C GLY A 306 16.23 4.30 18.69
N SER A 307 16.86 3.13 18.56
CA SER A 307 17.94 2.71 19.43
C SER A 307 18.96 3.84 19.51
N ALA A 308 18.98 4.54 20.63
CA ALA A 308 20.13 5.34 21.01
C ALA A 308 21.17 4.34 21.54
N GLU A 309 22.08 3.94 20.65
CA GLU A 309 23.50 3.66 20.92
C GLU A 309 24.24 3.38 19.60
#